data_AF-X0SF35-F1
#
_entry.id   AF-X0SF35-F1
#
_cell.length_a   1.000
_cell.length_b   1.000
_cell.length_c   1.000
_cell.angle_alpha   90.00
_cell.angle_beta   90.00
_cell.angle_gamma   90.00
#
_symmetry.space_group_name_H-M   'P 1'
#
loop_
_entity.id
_entity.type
_entity.pdbx_description
1 polymer ?
#
loop_
_entity_poly.entity_id
_entity_poly.type
_entity_poly.pdbx_seq_one_letter_code
_entity_poly.pdbx_strand_id
1 'polypeptide(L)' 'EFIHFIGDAHIYDDHCDILKQQINREPYPFPQLTIENKYDDINNYELEDFTIKNYYYCDALKMDMRV' A
#
# COMPACT_ATOMS: atom_id res chain seq x y z
N GLU A 1 9.85 14.50 0.61
CA GLU A 1 9.76 13.50 -0.47
C GLU A 1 10.21 12.15 0.11
N PHE A 2 9.53 11.07 -0.25
CA PHE A 2 9.97 9.72 0.11
C PHE A 2 10.72 9.13 -1.09
N ILE A 3 11.91 8.58 -0.86
CA ILE A 3 12.78 8.03 -1.90
C ILE A 3 12.99 6.55 -1.61
N HIS A 4 12.66 5.69 -2.57
CA HIS A 4 12.76 4.24 -2.45
C HIS A 4 13.79 3.68 -3.44
N PHE A 5 14.80 2.98 -2.91
CA PHE A 5 15.80 2.25 -3.69
C PHE A 5 15.56 0.74 -3.53
N ILE A 6 15.51 0.01 -4.64
CA ILE A 6 15.32 -1.45 -4.65
C ILE A 6 16.53 -2.09 -5.33
N GLY A 7 17.13 -3.09 -4.68
CA GLY A 7 18.26 -3.85 -5.21
C GLY A 7 17.79 -4.97 -6.14
N ASP A 8 17.34 -6.08 -5.55
CA ASP A 8 16.71 -7.17 -6.29
C ASP A 8 15.19 -6.97 -6.30
N ALA A 9 14.66 -6.61 -7.48
CA ALA A 9 13.23 -6.51 -7.75
C ALA A 9 12.81 -7.70 -8.62
N HIS A 10 11.96 -8.57 -8.09
CA HIS A 10 11.48 -9.75 -8.78
C HIS A 10 9.97 -9.96 -8.58
N ILE A 11 9.39 -10.79 -9.45
CA ILE A 11 8.00 -11.22 -9.42
C ILE A 11 8.00 -12.73 -9.29
N TYR A 12 7.22 -13.28 -8.36
CA TYR A 12 7.01 -14.73 -8.28
C TYR A 12 6.18 -15.21 -9.48
N ASP A 13 6.49 -16.40 -9.96
CA ASP A 13 5.90 -16.98 -11.16
C ASP A 13 4.37 -17.09 -11.07
N ASP A 14 3.84 -17.50 -9.92
CA ASP A 14 2.41 -17.59 -9.62
C ASP A 14 1.71 -16.24 -9.45
N HIS A 15 2.46 -15.14 -9.35
CA HIS A 15 1.88 -13.78 -9.30
C HIS A 15 1.74 -13.15 -10.69
N CYS A 16 2.37 -13.70 -11.72
CA CYS A 16 2.47 -13.08 -13.04
C CYS A 16 1.10 -12.79 -13.68
N ASP A 17 0.19 -13.77 -13.69
CA ASP A 17 -1.12 -13.60 -14.34
C ASP A 17 -2.09 -12.70 -13.55
N ILE A 18 -1.89 -12.60 -12.23
CA ILE A 18 -2.66 -11.72 -11.36
C ILE A 18 -2.18 -10.27 -11.53
N LEU A 19 -0.86 -10.05 -11.59
CA LEU A 19 -0.27 -8.74 -11.85
C LEU A 19 -0.60 -8.22 -13.25
N LYS A 20 -0.66 -9.10 -14.27
CA LYS A 20 -1.17 -8.73 -15.61
C LYS A 20 -2.59 -8.17 -15.56
N GLN A 21 -3.46 -8.68 -14.68
CA GLN A 21 -4.80 -8.10 -14.49
C GLN A 21 -4.70 -6.74 -13.80
N GLN A 22 -3.83 -6.59 -12.80
CA GLN A 22 -3.65 -5.35 -12.06
C GLN A 22 -3.16 -4.19 -12.93
N ILE A 23 -2.17 -4.41 -13.81
CA ILE A 23 -1.61 -3.36 -14.68
C ILE A 23 -2.59 -2.83 -15.73
N ASN A 24 -3.69 -3.55 -16.00
CA ASN A 24 -4.74 -3.13 -16.91
C ASN A 24 -5.81 -2.24 -16.24
N ARG A 25 -5.72 -2.01 -14.92
CA ARG A 25 -6.68 -1.16 -14.19
C ARG A 25 -6.31 0.31 -14.31
N GLU A 26 -7.31 1.17 -14.47
CA GLU A 26 -7.11 2.62 -14.40
C GLU A 26 -6.84 3.05 -12.94
N PRO A 27 -5.73 3.76 -12.65
CA PRO A 27 -5.45 4.25 -11.31
C PRO A 27 -6.43 5.34 -10.87
N TYR A 28 -6.89 5.27 -9.62
CA TYR A 28 -7.60 6.35 -8.95
C TYR A 28 -6.62 7.38 -8.35
N PRO A 29 -7.07 8.60 -8.04
CA PRO A 29 -6.28 9.54 -7.25
C PRO A 29 -5.80 8.93 -5.93
N PHE A 30 -4.58 9.28 -5.51
CA PHE A 30 -4.04 8.79 -4.24
C PHE A 30 -4.87 9.27 -3.03
N PRO A 31 -4.98 8.46 -1.97
CA PRO A 31 -5.60 8.87 -0.73
C PRO A 31 -4.75 9.89 0.02
N GLN A 32 -5.31 10.43 1.09
CA GLN A 32 -4.57 11.24 2.07
C GLN A 32 -4.53 10.51 3.41
N LEU A 33 -3.33 10.37 3.98
CA LEU A 33 -3.13 9.91 5.35
C LEU A 33 -2.94 11.13 6.25
N THR A 34 -3.73 11.22 7.32
CA THR A 34 -3.59 12.23 8.38
C THR A 34 -3.22 11.53 9.67
N ILE A 35 -2.25 12.10 10.39
CA ILE A 35 -1.95 11.73 11.77
C ILE A 35 -2.68 12.77 12.63
N GLU A 36 -3.73 12.34 13.33
CA GLU A 36 -4.69 13.23 13.99
C GLU A 36 -4.11 13.84 15.28
N ASN A 37 -3.29 13.07 16.01
CA ASN A 37 -2.59 13.52 17.22
C ASN A 37 -1.07 13.42 17.03
N LYS A 38 -0.32 14.31 17.69
CA LYS A 38 1.15 14.26 17.68
C LYS A 38 1.67 14.08 19.09
N TYR A 39 2.45 13.02 19.28
CA TYR A 39 3.11 12.70 20.54
C TYR A 39 4.63 12.89 20.43
N ASP A 40 5.27 13.09 21.58
CA ASP A 40 6.73 13.21 21.70
C ASP A 40 7.44 11.85 21.64
N ASP A 41 6.78 10.78 22.11
CA ASP A 41 7.28 9.40 22.02
C ASP A 41 6.59 8.67 20.86
N ILE A 42 7.39 8.06 19.99
CA ILE A 42 6.91 7.28 18.84
C ILE A 42 6.14 6.03 19.26
N ASN A 43 6.34 5.52 20.48
CA ASN A 43 5.65 4.33 20.98
C ASN A 43 4.23 4.61 21.50
N ASN A 44 3.80 5.88 21.52
CA ASN A 44 2.49 6.28 22.02
C ASN A 44 1.39 6.33 20.93
N TYR A 45 1.74 6.08 19.67
CA TYR A 45 0.77 6.10 18.58
C TYR A 45 -0.01 4.78 18.52
N GLU A 46 -1.33 4.90 18.42
CA GLU A 46 -2.28 3.79 18.27
C GLU A 46 -2.96 3.87 16.89
N LEU A 47 -3.75 2.85 16.53
CA LEU A 47 -4.42 2.80 15.22
C LEU A 47 -5.38 3.98 15.01
N GLU A 48 -6.03 4.43 16.07
CA GLU A 48 -7.00 5.52 16.05
C GLU A 48 -6.36 6.88 15.71
N ASP A 49 -5.05 7.03 15.86
CA ASP A 49 -4.34 8.26 15.52
C ASP A 49 -4.16 8.46 14.00
N PHE A 50 -4.47 7.44 13.18
CA PHE A 50 -4.27 7.46 11.74
C PHE A 50 -5.60 7.41 10.99
N THR A 51 -5.90 8.48 10.23
CA THR A 51 -7.09 8.52 9.37
C THR A 51 -6.70 8.54 7.90
N ILE A 52 -7.30 7.64 7.13
CA ILE A 52 -7.17 7.61 5.66
C ILE A 52 -8.44 8.21 5.05
N LYS A 53 -8.27 9.26 4.23
CA LYS A 53 -9.37 9.95 3.53
C LYS A 53 -9.24 9.74 2.02
N ASN A 54 -10.38 9.69 1.34
CA ASN A 54 -10.49 9.58 -0.11
C ASN A 54 -9.77 8.34 -0.71
N TYR A 55 -9.84 7.20 -0.01
CA TYR A 55 -9.29 5.95 -0.52
C TYR A 55 -10.29 5.25 -1.45
N TYR A 56 -10.10 5.46 -2.75
CA TYR A 56 -10.79 4.73 -3.80
C TYR A 56 -9.91 3.57 -4.28
N TYR A 57 -10.51 2.38 -4.43
CA TYR A 57 -9.77 1.16 -4.75
C TYR A 57 -10.54 0.28 -5.75
N CYS A 58 -9.79 -0.54 -6.47
CA CYS A 58 -10.34 -1.65 -7.24
C CYS A 58 -10.42 -2.91 -6.38
N ASP A 59 -11.22 -3.89 -6.79
CA ASP A 59 -11.37 -5.15 -6.05
C ASP A 59 -10.03 -5.83 -5.76
N ALA A 60 -9.92 -6.40 -4.56
CA ALA A 60 -8.70 -7.07 -4.12
C ALA A 60 -8.34 -8.24 -5.05
N LEU A 61 -7.06 -8.32 -5.42
CA LEU A 61 -6.48 -9.45 -6.14
C LEU A 61 -5.62 -10.24 -5.15
N LYS A 62 -6.02 -11.46 -4.84
CA LYS A 62 -5.33 -12.30 -3.86
C LYS A 62 -4.07 -12.91 -4.49
N MET A 63 -2.92 -12.70 -3.86
CA MET A 63 -1.65 -13.35 -4.21
C MET A 63 -1.14 -14.07 -2.96
N ASP A 64 -0.79 -15.34 -3.08
CA ASP A 64 -0.32 -16.14 -1.95
C ASP A 64 1.16 -15.90 -1.69
N MET A 65 1.56 -15.87 -0.42
CA MET A 65 2.95 -15.74 -0.03
C MET A 65 3.69 -17.06 -0.31
N ARG A 66 4.80 -16.98 -1.05
CA ARG A 66 5.72 -18.11 -1.21
C ARG A 66 6.53 -18.29 0.08
N VAL A 67 6.51 -19.51 0.60
CA VAL A 67 7.29 -19.94 1.78
C VAL A 67 8.56 -20.63 1.32
#